data_AF-A0AAW2TAP9-F1
#
_entry.id   AF-A0AAW2TAP9-F1
#
_cell.length_a   1.000
_cell.length_b   1.000
_cell.length_c   1.000
_cell.angle_alpha   90.00
_cell.angle_beta   90.00
_cell.angle_gamma   90.00
#
_symmetry.space_group_name_H-M   'P 1'
#
loop_
_entity.id
_entity.type
_entity.pdbx_description
1 polymer ?
#
loop_
_entity_poly.entity_id
_entity_poly.type
_entity_poly.pdbx_seq_one_letter_code
_entity_poly.pdbx_strand_id
1 'polypeptide(L)' 'MNGVHDAGQGGSPVWNEKYKFSVEYKAGDDDQHKLLLKLMDRDNFTDDDYLGQAT' A
#
# COMPACT_ATOMS: atom_id res chain seq x y z
N MET A 1 -10.86 28.06 -20.60
CA MET A 1 -9.52 27.81 -20.04
C MET A 1 -9.49 26.36 -19.63
N ASN A 2 -8.56 25.59 -20.21
CA ASN A 2 -8.57 24.13 -20.21
C ASN A 2 -8.24 23.57 -18.82
N GLY A 3 -9.15 22.80 -18.26
CA GLY A 3 -8.92 22.00 -17.07
C GLY A 3 -8.04 20.81 -17.43
N VAL A 4 -6.77 20.88 -17.06
CA VAL A 4 -5.96 19.69 -16.81
C VAL A 4 -5.90 19.59 -15.30
N HIS A 5 -6.88 18.88 -14.74
CA HIS A 5 -6.72 18.29 -13.42
C HIS A 5 -5.64 17.21 -13.58
N ASP A 6 -4.71 17.15 -12.65
CA ASP A 6 -3.66 16.14 -12.57
C ASP A 6 -4.23 14.78 -12.95
N ALA A 7 -3.84 14.25 -14.12
CA ALA A 7 -4.24 12.93 -14.54
C ALA A 7 -3.57 11.94 -13.58
N GLY A 8 -4.31 11.50 -12.56
CA GLY A 8 -3.82 10.59 -11.53
C GLY A 8 -3.09 9.39 -12.15
N GLN A 9 -1.98 8.98 -11.54
CA GLN A 9 -1.09 7.93 -12.08
C GLN A 9 -1.67 6.50 -11.96
N GLY A 10 -2.92 6.35 -11.52
CA GLY A 10 -3.52 5.06 -11.13
C GLY A 10 -3.69 4.03 -12.23
N GLY A 11 -3.57 4.40 -13.52
CA GLY A 11 -3.74 3.46 -14.64
C GLY A 11 -2.61 2.43 -14.79
N SER A 12 -1.37 2.79 -14.46
CA SER A 12 -0.21 1.89 -14.51
C SER A 12 0.96 2.44 -13.67
N PRO A 13 0.79 2.53 -12.34
CA PRO A 13 1.82 3.05 -11.46
C PRO A 13 3.04 2.12 -11.39
N VAL A 14 4.24 2.71 -11.29
CA VAL A 14 5.52 1.98 -11.15
C VAL A 14 6.28 2.53 -9.96
N TRP A 15 6.39 1.73 -8.88
CA TRP A 15 7.10 2.14 -7.65
C TRP A 15 8.57 1.73 -7.64
N ASN A 16 8.91 0.53 -8.12
CA ASN A 16 10.27 -0.05 -8.03
C ASN A 16 10.85 -0.07 -6.59
N GLU A 17 9.99 -0.11 -5.59
CA GLU A 17 10.37 -0.11 -4.17
C GLU A 17 10.71 -1.52 -3.68
N LYS A 18 11.61 -1.60 -2.70
CA LYS A 18 11.99 -2.85 -2.04
C LYS A 18 11.99 -2.66 -0.53
N TYR A 19 11.26 -3.52 0.16
CA TYR A 19 11.15 -3.53 1.61
C TYR A 19 11.74 -4.82 2.18
N LYS A 20 12.38 -4.72 3.35
CA LYS A 20 12.91 -5.86 4.11
C LYS A 20 12.36 -5.82 5.51
N PHE A 21 11.71 -6.91 5.93
CA PHE A 21 11.18 -7.09 7.27
C PHE A 21 11.97 -8.20 7.97
N SER A 22 12.52 -7.91 9.14
CA SER A 22 13.11 -8.93 10.01
C SER A 22 12.03 -9.45 10.94
N VAL A 23 11.74 -10.74 10.88
CA VAL A 23 10.71 -11.39 11.70
C VAL A 23 11.37 -12.48 12.53
N GLU A 24 11.19 -12.42 13.84
CA GLU A 24 11.72 -13.43 14.78
C GLU A 24 10.58 -14.34 15.23
N TYR A 25 10.76 -15.65 15.07
CA TYR A 25 9.82 -16.65 15.54
C TYR A 25 10.21 -17.14 16.94
N LYS A 26 9.29 -17.08 17.90
CA LYS A 26 9.49 -17.69 19.23
C LYS A 26 8.73 -19.01 19.28
N ALA A 27 9.36 -20.06 19.81
CA ALA A 27 8.70 -21.35 19.97
C ALA A 27 7.49 -21.22 20.90
N GLY A 28 6.30 -21.63 20.42
CA GLY A 28 5.02 -21.51 21.13
C GLY A 28 4.12 -20.38 20.65
N ASP A 29 4.54 -19.59 19.65
CA ASP A 29 3.75 -18.54 19.02
C ASP A 29 3.03 -19.10 17.76
N ASP A 30 1.85 -19.70 17.96
CA ASP A 30 1.01 -20.23 16.86
C ASP A 30 0.26 -19.07 16.15
N ASP A 31 0.87 -18.52 15.11
CA ASP A 31 0.19 -17.77 14.03
C ASP A 31 -0.28 -16.33 14.30
N GLN A 32 0.62 -15.34 14.16
CA GLN A 32 0.20 -13.98 13.75
C GLN A 32 1.15 -13.24 12.79
N HIS A 33 2.22 -13.86 12.32
CA HIS A 33 3.12 -13.20 11.37
C HIS A 33 2.53 -13.24 9.96
N LYS A 34 1.71 -12.22 9.63
CA LYS A 34 1.12 -12.04 8.30
C LYS A 34 1.72 -10.80 7.63
N LEU A 35 2.08 -10.94 6.36
CA LEU A 35 2.39 -9.78 5.53
C LEU A 35 1.09 -9.32 4.87
N LEU A 36 0.58 -8.17 5.28
CA LEU A 36 -0.59 -7.55 4.68
C LEU A 36 -0.14 -6.38 3.80
N LEU A 37 -0.35 -6.49 2.50
CA LEU A 37 -0.12 -5.40 1.55
C LEU A 37 -1.46 -4.72 1.27
N LYS A 38 -1.55 -3.41 1.52
CA LYS A 38 -2.73 -2.60 1.18
C LYS A 38 -2.37 -1.58 0.12
N LEU A 39 -3.21 -1.48 -0.90
CA LEU A 39 -3.16 -0.42 -1.91
C LEU A 39 -4.14 0.67 -1.50
N MET A 40 -3.66 1.91 -1.45
CA MET A 40 -4.42 3.09 -1.04
C MET A 40 -4.27 4.19 -2.11
N ASP A 41 -5.31 4.99 -2.33
CA ASP A 41 -5.24 6.25 -3.07
C ASP A 41 -4.90 7.38 -2.11
N ARG A 42 -3.97 8.26 -2.49
CA ARG A 42 -3.49 9.31 -1.59
C ARG A 42 -4.23 10.62 -1.83
N ASP A 43 -4.68 11.23 -0.74
CA ASP A 43 -5.26 12.56 -0.74
C ASP A 43 -4.45 13.57 0.09
N ASN A 44 -4.61 14.87 -0.22
CA ASN A 44 -3.92 15.95 0.51
C ASN A 44 -4.75 16.57 1.63
N PHE A 45 -6.08 16.39 1.60
CA PHE A 45 -7.02 17.10 2.49
C PHE A 45 -7.94 16.16 3.28
N THR A 46 -7.99 14.89 2.88
CA THR A 46 -8.78 13.81 3.50
C THR A 46 -7.86 12.63 3.80
N ASP A 47 -8.39 11.60 4.46
CA ASP A 47 -7.69 10.34 4.65
C ASP A 47 -7.55 9.61 3.31
N ASP A 48 -6.49 8.79 3.18
CA ASP A 48 -6.25 7.95 2.00
C ASP A 48 -7.38 6.92 1.80
N ASP A 49 -7.83 6.77 0.55
CA ASP A 49 -8.92 5.85 0.18
C ASP A 49 -8.41 4.42 -0.03
N TYR A 50 -9.14 3.42 0.46
CA TYR A 50 -8.78 2.01 0.28
C TYR A 50 -9.10 1.50 -1.13
N LEU A 51 -8.12 0.89 -1.81
CA LEU A 51 -8.27 0.32 -3.15
C LEU A 51 -8.23 -1.22 -3.18
N GLY A 52 -7.50 -1.85 -2.26
CA GLY A 52 -7.38 -3.31 -2.24
C GLY A 52 -6.32 -3.84 -1.29
N GLN A 53 -6.26 -5.17 -1.14
CA GLN A 53 -5.23 -5.82 -0.31
C GLN A 53 -4.83 -7.22 -0.81
N ALA A 54 -3.66 -7.68 -0.39
CA ALA A 54 -3.19 -9.05 -0.51
C ALA A 54 -2.57 -9.52 0.83
N THR A 55 -2.71 -10.81 1.13
CA THR A 55 -2.26 -11.45 2.39
C THR A 55 -1.47 -12.72 2.10
#